data_AF-A0A7C7CVQ8-F1
#
_entry.id   AF-A0A7C7CVQ8-F1
#
_cell.length_a   1.000
_cell.length_b   1.000
_cell.length_c   1.000
_cell.angle_alpha   90.00
_cell.angle_beta   90.00
_cell.angle_gamma   90.00
#
_symmetry.space_group_name_H-M   'P 1'
#
loop_
_entity.id
_entity.type
_entity.pdbx_description
1 polymer ?
#
loop_
_entity_poly.entity_id
_entity_poly.type
_entity_poly.pdbx_seq_one_letter_code
_entity_poly.pdbx_strand_id
1 'polypeptide(L)' 'MHFLHVDVNAALKPQDSPCQTYGCRHRSPDTCGNNSLENVCAFVTTDNICKKPSFVWAKQYEKLSNIA' A
#
# COMPACT_ATOMS: atom_id res chain seq x y z
N MET A 1 -11.29 -0.26 13.36
CA MET A 1 -11.22 0.42 12.05
C MET A 1 -9.78 0.78 11.78
N HIS A 2 -9.08 0.05 10.92
CA HIS A 2 -7.78 0.49 10.42
C HIS A 2 -8.06 1.49 9.29
N PHE A 3 -8.16 2.78 9.61
CA PHE A 3 -8.44 3.86 8.63
C PHE A 3 -7.40 3.95 7.49
N LEU A 4 -6.32 3.19 7.62
CA LEU A 4 -5.20 3.12 6.67
C LEU A 4 -5.24 1.86 5.80
N HIS A 5 -6.24 0.99 5.91
CA HIS A 5 -6.42 -0.10 4.96
C HIS A 5 -7.19 0.40 3.74
N VAL A 6 -6.51 0.42 2.59
CA VAL A 6 -7.02 0.91 1.32
C VAL A 6 -7.20 -0.28 0.38
N ASP A 7 -8.35 -0.38 -0.30
CA ASP A 7 -8.57 -1.46 -1.26
C ASP A 7 -7.52 -1.42 -2.37
N VAL A 8 -7.05 -2.60 -2.79
CA VAL A 8 -6.04 -2.74 -3.84
C VAL A 8 -6.51 -2.18 -5.20
N ASN A 9 -7.82 -2.07 -5.43
CA ASN A 9 -8.42 -1.51 -6.63
C ASN A 9 -8.90 -0.06 -6.44
N ALA A 10 -8.74 0.54 -5.26
CA ALA A 10 -9.07 1.94 -5.06
C ALA A 10 -8.20 2.86 -5.93
N ALA A 11 -8.72 4.02 -6.30
CA ALA A 11 -7.99 5.02 -7.08
C ALA A 11 -6.62 5.36 -6.46
N LEU A 12 -5.62 5.66 -7.31
CA LEU A 12 -4.28 6.04 -6.85
C LEU A 12 -4.32 7.33 -6.03
N LYS A 13 -3.52 7.36 -4.98
CA LYS A 13 -3.23 8.54 -4.17
C LYS A 13 -1.95 9.21 -4.69
N PRO A 14 -1.77 10.52 -4.48
CA PRO A 14 -0.57 11.24 -4.94
C PRO A 14 0.77 10.66 -4.47
N GLN A 15 0.78 9.98 -3.32
CA GLN A 15 1.98 9.37 -2.74
C GLN A 15 2.23 7.93 -3.22
N ASP A 16 1.27 7.31 -3.91
CA ASP A 16 1.42 5.95 -4.43
C ASP A 16 2.47 5.92 -5.54
N SER A 17 3.28 4.88 -5.56
CA SER A 17 4.22 4.57 -6.64
C SER A 17 4.33 3.05 -6.80
N PRO A 18 5.04 2.54 -7.82
CA PRO A 18 5.26 1.09 -7.94
C PRO A 18 5.92 0.44 -6.69
N CYS A 19 6.66 1.23 -5.90
CA CYS A 19 7.42 0.75 -4.75
C CYS A 19 6.84 1.12 -3.39
N GLN A 20 5.79 1.95 -3.33
CA GLN A 20 5.17 2.37 -2.06
C GLN A 20 3.69 2.68 -2.20
N THR A 21 2.96 2.65 -1.09
CA THR A 21 1.54 3.04 -1.07
C THR A 21 1.19 3.96 0.09
N TYR A 22 0.28 4.90 -0.13
CA TYR A 22 -0.43 5.56 0.96
C TYR A 22 -1.43 4.59 1.58
N GLY A 23 -1.29 4.35 2.88
CA GLY A 23 -2.00 3.27 3.55
C GLY A 23 -1.47 1.89 3.14
N CYS A 24 -2.03 0.86 3.75
CA CYS A 24 -1.81 -0.52 3.40
C CYS A 24 -2.75 -0.93 2.28
N ARG A 25 -2.21 -1.36 1.13
CA ARG A 25 -2.98 -1.93 0.00
C ARG A 25 -2.89 -3.45 -0.11
N HIS A 26 -2.48 -4.14 0.96
CA HIS A 26 -2.59 -5.60 1.01
C HIS A 26 -4.06 -6.01 1.13
N ARG A 27 -4.47 -7.07 0.42
CA ARG A 27 -5.82 -7.65 0.58
C ARG A 27 -6.05 -8.17 1.99
N SER A 28 -5.03 -8.80 2.58
CA SER A 28 -5.04 -9.32 3.94
C SER A 28 -3.85 -8.76 4.70
N PRO A 29 -3.98 -7.57 5.32
CA PRO A 29 -2.90 -6.94 6.04
C PRO A 29 -2.39 -7.76 7.24
N ASP A 30 -3.26 -8.52 7.89
CA ASP A 30 -2.95 -9.31 9.09
C ASP A 30 -1.96 -10.44 8.82
N THR A 31 -1.87 -10.92 7.58
CA THR A 31 -0.93 -11.98 7.16
C THR A 31 0.36 -11.43 6.56
N CYS A 32 0.52 -10.10 6.49
CA CYS A 32 1.71 -9.49 5.91
C CYS A 32 2.89 -9.56 6.88
N GLY A 33 4.01 -10.17 6.47
CA GLY A 33 5.21 -10.27 7.31
C GLY A 33 5.89 -8.94 7.64
N ASN A 34 5.50 -7.84 6.97
CA ASN A 34 5.95 -6.49 7.30
C ASN A 34 4.89 -5.69 8.08
N ASN A 35 3.79 -6.32 8.51
CA ASN A 35 2.75 -5.67 9.30
C ASN A 35 3.35 -5.13 10.62
N SER A 36 2.98 -3.92 11.00
CA SER A 36 3.43 -3.25 12.23
C SER A 36 4.95 -3.04 12.34
N LEU A 37 5.70 -3.23 11.25
CA LEU A 37 7.13 -2.96 11.23
C LEU A 37 7.38 -1.45 11.12
N GLU A 38 8.09 -0.89 12.11
CA GLU A 38 8.46 0.52 12.13
C GLU A 38 9.20 0.94 10.86
N ASN A 39 8.97 2.17 10.42
CA ASN A 39 9.55 2.74 9.19
C ASN A 39 9.15 2.05 7.88
N VAL A 40 8.33 0.99 7.91
CA VAL A 40 7.93 0.19 6.74
C VAL A 40 6.41 0.11 6.55
N CYS A 41 5.66 -0.16 7.62
CA CYS A 41 4.23 -0.41 7.55
C CYS A 41 3.42 0.87 7.73
N ALA A 42 2.51 1.15 6.80
CA ALA A 42 1.63 2.30 6.87
C ALA A 42 0.86 2.42 8.20
N PHE A 43 0.60 1.32 8.92
CA PHE A 43 -0.12 1.35 10.20
C PHE A 43 0.67 1.98 11.34
N VAL A 44 2.00 2.04 11.25
CA VAL A 44 2.88 2.50 12.33
C VAL A 44 3.83 3.62 11.90
N THR A 45 3.91 3.93 10.61
CA THR A 45 4.72 5.05 10.13
C THR A 45 3.99 6.38 10.32
N THR A 46 4.75 7.44 10.62
CA THR A 46 4.20 8.79 10.82
C THR A 46 3.63 9.40 9.54
N ASP A 47 4.12 8.99 8.39
CA ASP A 47 3.69 9.41 7.06
C ASP A 47 2.53 8.57 6.49
N ASN A 48 2.12 7.51 7.20
CA ASN A 48 1.15 6.51 6.76
C ASN A 48 1.51 5.82 5.43
N ILE A 49 2.81 5.73 5.09
CA ILE A 49 3.30 5.09 3.87
C ILE A 49 3.71 3.63 4.13
N CYS A 50 3.22 2.73 3.28
CA CYS A 50 3.75 1.37 3.18
C CYS A 50 4.91 1.36 2.19
N LYS A 51 6.14 1.14 2.68
CA LYS A 51 7.36 1.09 1.84
C LYS A 51 7.65 -0.30 1.25
N LYS A 52 6.88 -1.31 1.66
CA LYS A 52 6.95 -2.68 1.14
C LYS A 52 5.54 -3.17 0.78
N PRO A 53 4.93 -2.60 -0.27
CA PRO A 53 3.66 -3.09 -0.76
C PRO A 53 3.80 -4.52 -1.30
N SER A 54 2.68 -5.20 -1.52
CA SER A 54 2.69 -6.57 -2.01
C SER A 54 3.44 -6.69 -3.35
N PHE A 55 4.01 -7.86 -3.66
CA PHE A 55 4.70 -8.07 -4.93
C PHE A 55 3.82 -7.81 -6.17
N VAL A 56 2.50 -7.98 -6.05
CA VAL A 56 1.56 -7.73 -7.15
C VAL A 56 1.18 -6.24 -7.30
N TRP A 57 1.62 -5.38 -6.37
CA TRP A 57 1.25 -3.97 -6.37
C TRP A 57 1.78 -3.22 -7.59
N ALA A 58 3.04 -3.41 -8.00
CA ALA A 58 3.59 -2.71 -9.15
C ALA A 58 2.74 -2.89 -10.42
N LYS A 59 2.33 -4.13 -10.69
CA LYS A 59 1.41 -4.45 -11.81
C LYS A 59 0.03 -3.83 -11.63
N GLN A 60 -0.46 -3.71 -10.41
CA GLN A 60 -1.75 -3.08 -10.13
C GLN A 60 -1.68 -1.55 -10.28
N TYR A 61 -0.58 -0.94 -9.83
CA TYR A 61 -0.32 0.48 -9.99
C TYR A 61 -0.35 0.87 -11.47
N GLU A 62 0.34 0.12 -12.34
CA GLU A 62 0.33 0.32 -13.79
C GLU A 62 -1.10 0.29 -14.37
N LYS A 63 -1.90 -0.71 -13.98
CA LYS A 63 -3.32 -0.82 -14.38
C LYS A 63 -4.15 0.38 -13.94
N LEU A 64 -3.97 0.84 -12.69
CA LEU A 64 -4.72 1.97 -12.13
C LEU A 64 -4.25 3.32 -12.66
N SER A 65 -2.98 3.42 -13.08
CA SER A 65 -2.39 4.63 -13.63
C SER A 65 -2.83 4.92 -15.08
N ASN A 66 -3.67 4.06 -15.68
CA ASN A 66 -4.06 4.17 -17.09
C ASN A 66 -2.84 4.31 -18.04
N ILE A 67 -1.75 3.61 -17.73
CA ILE A 67 -0.79 3.23 -18.77
C ILE A 67 -1.44 2.05 -19.50
N ALA A 68 -2.43 2.37 -20.35
CA ALA A 68 -3.00 1.48 -21.35
C ALA A 68 -2.30 1.72 -22.69
#